data_AF-A0A4U7D9A7-F1
#
_entry.id   AF-A0A4U7D9A7-F1
#
_cell.length_a   1.000
_cell.length_b   1.000
_cell.length_c   1.000
_cell.angle_alpha   90.00
_cell.angle_beta   90.00
_cell.angle_gamma   90.00
#
_symmetry.space_group_name_H-M   'P 1'
#
loop_
_entity.id
_entity.type
_entity.pdbx_description
1 polymer ?
#
loop_
_entity_poly.entity_id
_entity_poly.type
_entity_poly.pdbx_seq_one_letter_code
_entity_poly.pdbx_strand_id
1 'polypeptide(L)'
;LLPPYREALEAEPGTVMVNSGAVNGKPAHASHWLLTDVLRERYGFEGVILSDYDDLNRLITNHDYVSDFRTATKRAINAGVDMYMIGNGGSAPGPGQYIDTLVSLVEDGEIPTERVDEAVRNILELKADLGLFSSPTVDESRIDST
;
A
#
# COMPACT_ATOMS: atom_id res chain seq x y z
N LEU A 1 17.50 -0.02 -0.28
CA LEU A 1 16.98 -1.27 -0.85
C LEU A 1 18.13 -2.25 -1.00
N LEU A 2 17.93 -3.51 -0.61
CA LEU A 2 18.93 -4.57 -0.78
C LEU A 2 19.09 -4.91 -2.27
N PRO A 3 20.26 -5.42 -2.72
CA PRO A 3 20.52 -5.69 -4.14
C PRO A 3 19.39 -6.43 -4.89
N PRO A 4 18.77 -7.49 -4.32
CA PRO A 4 17.69 -8.19 -5.02
C PRO A 4 16.47 -7.33 -5.34
N TYR A 5 16.10 -6.39 -4.46
CA TYR A 5 14.97 -5.49 -4.72
C TYR A 5 15.32 -4.45 -5.79
N ARG A 6 16.59 -4.03 -5.85
CA ARG A 6 17.03 -3.11 -6.89
C ARG A 6 16.96 -3.78 -8.26
N GLU A 7 17.47 -4.99 -8.38
CA GLU A 7 17.39 -5.79 -9.61
C GLU A 7 15.94 -6.08 -10.00
N ALA A 8 15.08 -6.39 -9.03
CA ALA A 8 13.65 -6.59 -9.29
C ALA A 8 12.95 -5.33 -9.83
N LEU A 9 13.34 -4.13 -9.36
CA LEU A 9 12.79 -2.87 -9.86
C LEU A 9 13.20 -2.56 -11.31
N GLU A 10 14.33 -3.08 -11.78
CA GLU A 10 14.75 -2.96 -13.19
C GLU A 10 13.84 -3.74 -14.14
N ALA A 11 13.06 -4.70 -13.63
CA ALA A 11 12.02 -5.39 -14.39
C ALA A 11 10.67 -4.66 -14.40
N GLU A 12 10.61 -3.43 -13.85
CA GLU A 12 9.43 -2.56 -13.82
C GLU A 12 8.17 -3.29 -13.29
N PRO A 13 8.23 -3.85 -12.06
CA PRO A 13 7.10 -4.60 -11.52
C PRO A 13 5.91 -3.66 -11.32
N GLY A 14 4.70 -4.13 -11.65
CA GLY A 14 3.49 -3.33 -11.46
C GLY A 14 3.14 -3.06 -9.98
N THR A 15 3.68 -3.87 -9.05
CA THR A 15 3.40 -3.74 -7.62
C THR A 15 4.60 -4.08 -6.74
N VAL A 16 4.62 -3.53 -5.53
CA VAL A 16 5.52 -3.93 -4.44
C VAL A 16 4.77 -4.00 -3.11
N MET A 17 5.03 -5.06 -2.35
CA MET A 17 4.44 -5.27 -1.03
C MET A 17 5.41 -4.80 0.07
N VAL A 18 4.90 -4.01 1.00
CA VAL A 18 5.69 -3.47 2.11
C VAL A 18 5.92 -4.53 3.18
N ASN A 19 7.16 -4.64 3.67
CA ASN A 19 7.56 -5.53 4.77
C ASN A 19 6.82 -5.22 6.09
N SER A 20 6.16 -6.21 6.70
CA SER A 20 5.49 -6.07 8.02
C SER A 20 6.42 -5.69 9.19
N GLY A 21 7.72 -5.86 9.03
CA GLY A 21 8.72 -5.55 10.04
C GLY A 21 9.08 -4.06 10.16
N ALA A 22 10.08 -3.81 11.01
CA ALA A 22 10.68 -2.50 11.18
C ALA A 22 12.12 -2.47 10.66
N VAL A 23 12.54 -1.34 10.10
CA VAL A 23 13.92 -1.08 9.68
C VAL A 23 14.46 0.01 10.58
N ASN A 24 15.55 -0.27 11.30
CA ASN A 24 16.13 0.64 12.30
C ASN A 24 15.10 1.15 13.32
N GLY A 25 14.22 0.25 13.79
CA GLY A 25 13.19 0.57 14.80
C GLY A 25 11.96 1.32 14.27
N LYS A 26 11.89 1.63 12.97
CA LYS A 26 10.72 2.26 12.35
C LYS A 26 9.94 1.23 11.51
N PRO A 27 8.65 0.99 11.76
CA PRO A 27 7.81 0.13 10.91
C PRO A 27 7.86 0.59 9.44
N ALA A 28 8.04 -0.34 8.51
CA ALA A 28 8.24 0.02 7.10
C ALA A 28 7.00 0.73 6.52
N HIS A 29 5.79 0.30 6.88
CA HIS A 29 4.54 0.92 6.46
C HIS A 29 4.39 2.36 6.91
N ALA A 30 5.08 2.81 7.96
CA ALA A 30 5.06 4.20 8.43
C ALA A 30 6.29 5.01 7.99
N SER A 31 7.10 4.48 7.06
CA SER A 31 8.39 5.06 6.68
C SER A 31 8.38 5.76 5.33
N HIS A 32 8.05 7.06 5.33
CA HIS A 32 8.19 7.94 4.16
C HIS A 32 9.57 7.84 3.49
N TRP A 33 10.63 7.75 4.30
CA TRP A 33 11.99 7.59 3.77
C TRP A 33 12.15 6.32 2.93
N LEU A 34 11.56 5.20 3.34
CA LEU A 34 11.65 3.96 2.57
C LEU A 34 10.76 3.99 1.32
N LEU A 35 9.49 4.37 1.51
CA LEU A 35 8.46 4.20 0.50
C LEU A 35 8.46 5.34 -0.52
N THR A 36 8.70 6.57 -0.10
CA THR A 36 8.75 7.74 -0.98
C THR A 36 10.19 8.07 -1.37
N ASP A 37 11.02 8.56 -0.44
CA ASP A 37 12.36 9.11 -0.77
C ASP A 37 13.27 8.08 -1.45
N VAL A 38 13.19 6.82 -1.01
CA VAL A 38 14.02 5.74 -1.55
C VAL A 38 13.32 5.06 -2.72
N LEU A 39 12.16 4.43 -2.50
CA LEU A 39 11.53 3.60 -3.53
C LEU A 39 10.99 4.44 -4.70
N ARG A 40 10.17 5.47 -4.45
CA ARG A 40 9.62 6.32 -5.53
C ARG A 40 10.66 7.28 -6.09
N GLU A 41 11.26 8.13 -5.26
CA GLU A 41 12.08 9.24 -5.76
C GLU A 41 13.46 8.79 -6.24
N ARG A 42 14.18 7.99 -5.44
CA ARG A 42 15.55 7.58 -5.79
C ARG A 42 15.59 6.46 -6.83
N TYR A 43 14.65 5.51 -6.75
CA TYR A 43 14.64 4.35 -7.66
C TYR A 43 13.59 4.43 -8.76
N GLY A 44 12.74 5.47 -8.78
CA GLY A 44 11.81 5.71 -9.87
C GLY A 44 10.67 4.70 -9.94
N PHE A 45 10.24 4.13 -8.82
CA PHE A 45 9.12 3.19 -8.82
C PHE A 45 7.79 3.92 -9.06
N GLU A 46 7.11 3.57 -10.15
CA GLU A 46 5.83 4.20 -10.57
C GLU A 46 4.61 3.31 -10.30
N GLY A 47 4.80 2.04 -9.91
CA GLY A 47 3.70 1.12 -9.65
C GLY A 47 2.96 1.32 -8.32
N VAL A 48 2.18 0.29 -7.95
CA VAL A 48 1.36 0.29 -6.72
C VAL A 48 2.16 -0.23 -5.52
N ILE A 49 2.21 0.56 -4.45
CA ILE A 49 2.73 0.18 -3.14
C ILE A 49 1.57 -0.35 -2.30
N LEU A 50 1.51 -1.65 -2.06
CA LEU A 50 0.49 -2.28 -1.21
C LEU A 50 1.04 -2.65 0.15
N SER A 51 0.22 -2.54 1.19
CA SER A 51 0.57 -3.13 2.48
C SER A 51 0.57 -4.66 2.37
N ASP A 52 1.35 -5.34 3.22
CA ASP A 52 1.02 -6.71 3.63
C ASP A 52 -0.25 -6.73 4.51
N TYR A 53 -0.70 -7.94 4.84
CA TYR A 53 -1.95 -8.24 5.52
C TYR A 53 -2.07 -7.58 6.90
N ASP A 54 -3.09 -6.73 7.06
CA ASP A 54 -3.48 -6.02 8.29
C ASP A 54 -2.40 -5.07 8.86
N ASP A 55 -1.37 -4.74 8.09
CA ASP A 55 -0.19 -4.10 8.68
C ASP A 55 -0.39 -2.64 9.11
N LEU A 56 -1.43 -1.96 8.63
CA LEU A 56 -1.81 -0.68 9.21
C LEU A 56 -2.30 -0.84 10.66
N ASN A 57 -3.15 -1.84 10.94
CA ASN A 57 -3.57 -2.16 12.30
C ASN A 57 -2.39 -2.64 13.17
N ARG A 58 -1.45 -3.37 12.57
CA ARG A 58 -0.25 -3.86 13.29
C ARG A 58 0.73 -2.77 13.70
N LEU A 59 0.65 -1.57 13.13
CA LEU A 59 1.31 -0.39 13.70
C LEU A 59 0.91 -0.14 15.15
N ILE A 60 -0.29 -0.59 15.55
CA ILE A 60 -0.79 -0.55 16.92
C ILE A 60 -0.45 -1.88 17.60
N THR A 61 -0.97 -3.00 17.09
CA THR A 61 -1.02 -4.26 17.84
C THR A 61 0.31 -5.00 17.96
N ASN A 62 1.25 -4.76 17.05
CA ASN A 62 2.52 -5.49 16.99
C ASN A 62 3.73 -4.59 17.20
N HIS A 63 3.62 -3.33 16.79
CA HIS A 63 4.73 -2.37 16.86
C HIS A 63 4.59 -1.35 17.99
N ASP A 64 3.42 -1.23 18.63
CA ASP A 64 3.11 -0.18 19.62
C ASP A 64 3.56 1.22 19.16
N TYR A 65 3.50 1.48 17.85
CA TYR A 65 4.09 2.65 17.20
C TYR A 65 3.14 3.84 17.17
N VAL A 66 1.83 3.58 17.15
CA VAL A 66 0.76 4.59 17.19
C VAL A 66 -0.38 4.10 18.08
N SER A 67 -1.16 5.03 18.61
CA SER A 67 -2.21 4.79 19.59
C SER A 67 -3.52 4.25 19.02
N ASP A 68 -3.79 4.51 17.75
CA ASP A 68 -5.11 4.29 17.16
C ASP A 68 -5.04 4.14 15.64
N PHE A 69 -6.11 3.58 15.08
CA PHE A 69 -6.17 3.23 13.66
C PHE A 69 -6.24 4.45 12.73
N ARG A 70 -6.78 5.58 13.20
CA ARG A 70 -6.76 6.83 12.42
C ARG A 70 -5.33 7.32 12.25
N THR A 71 -4.56 7.35 13.33
CA THR A 71 -3.14 7.73 13.29
C THR A 71 -2.34 6.73 12.46
N ALA A 72 -2.61 5.43 12.57
CA ALA A 72 -1.99 4.41 11.72
C ALA A 72 -2.26 4.64 10.22
N THR A 73 -3.53 4.87 9.86
CA THR A 73 -3.99 5.18 8.49
C THR A 73 -3.29 6.41 7.95
N LYS A 74 -3.31 7.51 8.70
CA LYS A 74 -2.60 8.74 8.34
C LYS A 74 -1.12 8.51 8.06
N ARG A 75 -0.43 7.80 8.96
CA ARG A 75 1.02 7.57 8.83
C ARG A 75 1.35 6.72 7.61
N ALA A 76 0.58 5.69 7.32
CA ALA A 76 0.87 4.78 6.22
C ALA A 76 0.56 5.39 4.84
N ILE A 77 -0.60 6.04 4.70
CA ILE A 77 -0.99 6.66 3.43
C ILE A 77 -0.06 7.83 3.07
N ASN A 78 0.24 8.70 4.03
CA ASN A 78 1.20 9.79 3.82
C ASN A 78 2.65 9.28 3.67
N ALA A 79 2.97 8.07 4.14
CA ALA A 79 4.28 7.47 3.87
C ALA A 79 4.42 6.96 2.43
N GLY A 80 3.32 6.73 1.70
CA GLY A 80 3.34 6.28 0.31
C GLY A 80 2.62 4.97 0.03
N VAL A 81 1.93 4.37 1.01
CA VAL A 81 1.07 3.20 0.74
C VAL A 81 -0.13 3.64 -0.11
N ASP A 82 -0.40 2.92 -1.20
CA ASP A 82 -1.51 3.18 -2.12
C ASP A 82 -2.74 2.29 -1.82
N MET A 83 -2.49 1.05 -1.38
CA MET A 83 -3.54 0.06 -1.17
C MET A 83 -3.35 -0.67 0.16
N TYR A 84 -4.40 -0.65 0.99
CA TYR A 84 -4.44 -1.41 2.24
C TYR A 84 -5.01 -2.81 2.03
N MET A 85 -4.21 -3.84 2.30
CA MET A 85 -4.66 -5.21 2.45
C MET A 85 -5.28 -5.42 3.83
N ILE A 86 -6.59 -5.23 3.90
CA ILE A 86 -7.39 -5.34 5.13
C ILE A 86 -7.37 -6.77 5.68
N GLY A 87 -7.09 -6.91 6.97
CA GLY A 87 -7.24 -8.17 7.70
C GLY A 87 -8.71 -8.56 7.90
N ASN A 88 -8.99 -9.85 8.05
CA ASN A 88 -10.36 -10.37 8.20
C ASN A 88 -10.60 -11.08 9.55
N GLY A 89 -9.73 -10.89 10.55
CA GLY A 89 -9.82 -11.55 11.84
C GLY A 89 -9.44 -10.67 13.03
N GLY A 90 -9.93 -11.03 14.21
CA GLY A 90 -9.57 -10.39 15.48
C GLY A 90 -10.01 -8.93 15.56
N SER A 91 -9.06 -8.06 15.90
CA SER A 91 -9.26 -6.61 16.02
C SER A 91 -9.00 -5.84 14.71
N ALA A 92 -8.85 -6.55 13.58
CA ALA A 92 -8.63 -5.93 12.29
C ALA A 92 -9.81 -5.01 11.91
N PRO A 93 -9.54 -3.78 11.47
CA PRO A 93 -10.58 -2.85 11.03
C PRO A 93 -11.21 -3.36 9.74
N GLY A 94 -12.53 -3.38 9.68
CA GLY A 94 -13.26 -3.75 8.46
C GLY A 94 -13.16 -2.68 7.37
N PRO A 95 -13.58 -2.99 6.13
CA PRO A 95 -13.55 -2.06 5.01
C PRO A 95 -14.33 -0.76 5.27
N GLY A 96 -15.49 -0.82 5.93
CA GLY A 96 -16.24 0.38 6.29
C GLY A 96 -15.43 1.32 7.20
N GLN A 97 -14.83 0.77 8.27
CA GLN A 97 -14.01 1.57 9.19
C GLN A 97 -12.80 2.20 8.49
N TYR A 98 -12.13 1.46 7.60
CA TYR A 98 -11.01 2.01 6.82
C TYR A 98 -11.47 3.17 5.92
N ILE A 99 -12.57 2.99 5.19
CA ILE A 99 -13.11 4.03 4.30
C ILE A 99 -13.49 5.28 5.11
N ASP A 100 -14.26 5.13 6.18
CA ASP A 100 -14.68 6.26 7.03
C ASP A 100 -13.47 6.99 7.65
N THR A 101 -12.46 6.23 8.05
CA THR A 101 -11.22 6.78 8.61
C THR A 101 -10.42 7.56 7.56
N LEU A 102 -10.27 7.02 6.35
CA LEU A 102 -9.56 7.68 5.26
C LEU A 102 -10.29 8.94 4.80
N VAL A 103 -11.60 8.87 4.61
CA VAL A 103 -12.43 10.02 4.19
C VAL A 103 -12.31 11.15 5.21
N SER A 104 -12.50 10.86 6.50
CA SER A 104 -12.38 11.90 7.54
C SER A 104 -10.97 12.49 7.64
N LEU A 105 -9.90 11.71 7.39
CA LEU A 105 -8.54 12.24 7.33
C LEU A 105 -8.33 13.22 6.17
N VAL A 106 -9.00 12.99 5.03
CA VAL A 106 -8.95 13.89 3.87
C VAL A 106 -9.79 15.15 4.13
N GLU A 107 -11.00 14.99 4.67
CA GLU A 107 -11.88 16.11 5.03
C GLU A 107 -11.23 17.05 6.06
N ASP A 108 -10.50 16.49 7.02
CA ASP A 108 -9.75 17.26 8.03
C ASP A 108 -8.41 17.82 7.50
N GLY A 109 -8.04 17.56 6.24
CA GLY A 109 -6.81 18.03 5.61
C GLY A 109 -5.53 17.36 6.12
N GLU A 110 -5.65 16.24 6.85
CA GLU A 110 -4.52 15.48 7.37
C GLU A 110 -3.88 14.54 6.33
N ILE A 111 -4.65 14.17 5.30
CA ILE A 111 -4.18 13.55 4.07
C ILE A 111 -4.59 14.46 2.92
N PRO A 112 -3.65 15.01 2.13
CA PRO A 112 -4.00 15.82 0.96
C PRO A 112 -4.79 14.99 -0.08
N THR A 113 -5.79 15.59 -0.72
CA THR A 113 -6.55 14.94 -1.81
C THR A 113 -5.61 14.44 -2.91
N GLU A 114 -4.55 15.19 -3.21
CA GLU A 114 -3.56 14.84 -4.22
C GLU A 114 -2.86 13.51 -3.92
N ARG A 115 -2.69 13.16 -2.63
CA ARG A 115 -2.10 11.88 -2.22
C ARG A 115 -3.05 10.72 -2.52
N VAL A 116 -4.36 10.93 -2.37
CA VAL A 116 -5.38 9.94 -2.76
C VAL A 116 -5.46 9.83 -4.29
N ASP A 117 -5.43 10.95 -5.00
CA ASP A 117 -5.44 10.96 -6.47
C ASP A 117 -4.24 10.23 -7.06
N GLU A 118 -3.05 10.38 -6.48
CA GLU A 118 -1.85 9.63 -6.85
C GLU A 118 -2.03 8.13 -6.63
N ALA A 119 -2.47 7.70 -5.44
CA ALA A 119 -2.70 6.29 -5.14
C ALA A 119 -3.75 5.67 -6.08
N VAL A 120 -4.85 6.37 -6.33
CA VAL A 120 -5.92 5.93 -7.23
C VAL A 120 -5.41 5.85 -8.67
N ARG A 121 -4.62 6.84 -9.14
CA ARG A 121 -4.01 6.82 -10.48
C ARG A 121 -3.17 5.57 -10.69
N ASN A 122 -2.24 5.27 -9.79
CA ASN A 122 -1.37 4.10 -9.89
C ASN A 122 -2.18 2.79 -9.98
N ILE A 123 -3.26 2.68 -9.20
CA ILE A 123 -4.16 1.52 -9.22
C ILE A 123 -4.92 1.42 -10.55
N LEU A 124 -5.39 2.53 -11.10
CA LEU A 124 -6.14 2.56 -12.36
C LEU A 124 -5.22 2.31 -13.56
N GLU A 125 -3.99 2.82 -13.55
CA GLU A 125 -2.96 2.55 -14.54
C GLU A 125 -2.61 1.06 -14.57
N LEU A 126 -2.35 0.45 -13.41
CA LEU A 126 -2.14 -1.01 -13.31
C LEU A 126 -3.31 -1.80 -13.89
N LYS A 127 -4.56 -1.40 -13.59
CA LYS A 127 -5.75 -2.06 -14.18
C LYS A 127 -5.83 -1.87 -15.70
N ALA A 128 -5.39 -0.73 -16.22
CA ALA A 128 -5.35 -0.45 -17.65
C ALA A 128 -4.29 -1.30 -18.35
N ASP A 129 -3.09 -1.40 -17.79
CA ASP A 129 -1.99 -2.22 -18.31
C ASP A 129 -2.35 -3.70 -18.34
N LEU A 130 -3.11 -4.17 -17.35
CA LEU A 130 -3.66 -5.53 -17.30
C LEU A 130 -4.85 -5.75 -18.24
N GLY A 131 -5.35 -4.70 -18.91
CA GLY A 131 -6.51 -4.78 -19.80
C GLY A 131 -7.84 -5.01 -19.09
N LEU A 132 -7.94 -4.76 -17.78
CA LEU A 132 -9.12 -5.11 -16.99
C LEU A 132 -10.36 -4.26 -17.32
N PHE A 133 -10.20 -3.13 -17.99
CA PHE A 133 -11.32 -2.33 -18.49
C PHE A 133 -11.97 -2.94 -19.74
N SER A 134 -11.22 -3.68 -20.55
CA SER A 134 -11.74 -4.33 -21.77
C SER A 134 -12.07 -5.80 -21.54
N SER A 135 -11.28 -6.48 -20.71
CA SER A 135 -11.46 -7.89 -20.36
C SER A 135 -11.24 -8.07 -18.84
N PRO A 136 -12.30 -7.92 -18.02
CA PRO A 136 -12.19 -7.93 -16.56
C PRO A 136 -11.98 -9.33 -15.97
N THR A 137 -12.06 -10.37 -16.79
CA THR A 137 -12.01 -11.78 -16.38
C THR A 137 -11.01 -12.54 -17.23
N VAL A 138 -10.43 -13.59 -16.65
CA VAL A 138 -9.58 -14.52 -17.39
C VAL A 138 -10.42 -15.66 -18.00
N ASP A 139 -9.94 -16.22 -19.12
CA ASP A 139 -10.50 -17.45 -19.67
C ASP A 139 -9.97 -18.65 -18.86
N GLU A 140 -10.83 -19.20 -18.01
CA GLU A 140 -10.49 -20.33 -17.13
C GLU A 140 -10.06 -21.59 -17.89
N SER A 141 -10.45 -21.74 -19.17
CA SER A 141 -10.02 -22.88 -19.99
C SER A 141 -8.53 -22.88 -20.31
N ARG A 142 -7.83 -21.76 -20.07
CA ARG A 142 -6.38 -21.60 -20.27
C ARG A 142 -5.57 -21.93 -19.02
N ILE A 143 -6.22 -22.29 -17.92
CA ILE A 143 -5.55 -22.76 -16.71
C ILE A 143 -5.08 -24.19 -16.99
N ASP A 144 -3.77 -24.40 -17.17
CA ASP A 144 -3.22 -25.74 -17.27
C ASP A 144 -3.57 -26.52 -16.01
N SER A 145 -4.31 -27.63 -16.17
CA SER A 145 -4.60 -28.57 -15.10
C SER A 145 -3.31 -29.34 -14.78
N THR A 146 -2.39 -28.72 -14.03
CA THR A 146 -1.18 -29.35 -13.51
C THR A 146 -1.38 -29.76 -12.06
#